data_AF-A0AAV4Y0M3-F1
#
_entry.id   AF-A0AAV4Y0M3-F1
#
_cell.length_a   1.000
_cell.length_b   1.000
_cell.length_c   1.000
_cell.angle_alpha   90.00
_cell.angle_beta   90.00
_cell.angle_gamma   90.00
#
_symmetry.space_group_name_H-M   'P 1'
#
loop_
_entity.id
_entity.type
_entity.pdbx_description
1 polymer ?
#
loop_
_entity_poly.entity_id
_entity_poly.type
_entity_poly.pdbx_seq_one_letter_code
_entity_poly.pdbx_strand_id
1 'polypeptide(L)'
;MVGFQKKLLMYFLAPVATALPVLSMNILFLVHIPNHWCHIPEMAASNLSASAQETLFGHDKSDCFMYDLNYTDWVQSNHYRIPDDTALIPCDNGWTYETAHFDETAASK
;
A
#
# COMPACT_ATOMS: atom_id res chain seq x y z
N MET A 1 -28.19 40.67 20.00
CA MET A 1 -27.87 39.95 18.74
C MET A 1 -26.66 38.99 18.86
N VAL A 2 -26.24 38.58 20.08
CA VAL A 2 -25.03 37.75 20.31
C VAL A 2 -25.33 36.24 20.42
N GLY A 3 -26.59 35.86 20.67
CA GLY A 3 -26.97 34.46 20.91
C GLY A 3 -27.02 33.57 19.67
N PHE A 4 -27.42 34.10 18.50
CA PHE A 4 -27.52 33.31 17.27
C PHE A 4 -26.13 32.95 16.72
N GLN A 5 -25.21 33.92 16.67
CA GLN A 5 -23.82 33.70 16.25
C GLN A 5 -23.12 32.66 17.13
N LYS A 6 -23.24 32.75 18.47
CA LYS A 6 -22.67 31.75 19.39
C LYS A 6 -23.26 30.36 19.18
N LYS A 7 -24.58 30.25 18.94
CA LYS A 7 -25.23 28.95 18.66
C LYS A 7 -24.73 28.36 17.35
N LEU A 8 -24.61 29.16 16.29
CA LEU A 8 -24.07 28.70 15.00
C LEU A 8 -22.61 28.24 15.16
N LEU A 9 -21.81 28.98 15.92
CA LEU A 9 -20.40 28.65 16.14
C LEU A 9 -20.24 27.33 16.92
N MET A 10 -21.03 27.11 17.99
CA MET A 10 -20.91 25.89 18.80
C MET A 10 -21.58 24.67 18.16
N TYR A 11 -22.75 24.83 17.53
CA TYR A 11 -23.52 23.69 17.03
C TYR A 11 -23.26 23.35 15.57
N PHE A 12 -22.65 24.25 14.80
CA PHE A 12 -22.36 24.01 13.38
C PHE A 12 -20.86 24.13 13.09
N LEU A 13 -20.24 25.26 13.44
CA LEU A 13 -18.83 25.47 13.06
C LEU A 13 -17.87 24.54 13.83
N ALA A 14 -18.06 24.37 15.14
CA ALA A 14 -17.22 23.49 15.96
C ALA A 14 -17.24 22.01 15.53
N PRO A 15 -18.39 21.36 15.30
CA PRO A 15 -18.41 19.98 14.82
C PRO A 15 -17.83 19.84 13.40
N VAL A 16 -18.07 20.80 12.51
CA VAL A 16 -17.49 20.77 11.16
C VAL A 16 -15.97 20.94 11.21
N ALA A 17 -15.48 21.90 12.00
CA ALA A 17 -14.06 22.16 12.17
C ALA A 17 -13.30 21.01 12.84
N THR A 18 -13.99 20.13 13.58
CA THR A 18 -13.39 18.92 14.18
C THR A 18 -13.50 17.71 13.26
N ALA A 19 -14.63 17.53 12.57
CA ALA A 19 -14.82 16.43 11.63
C ALA A 19 -13.89 16.52 10.40
N LEU A 20 -13.65 17.73 9.88
CA LEU A 20 -12.82 17.94 8.69
C LEU A 20 -11.38 17.43 8.88
N PRO A 21 -10.62 17.82 9.93
CA PRO A 21 -9.29 17.28 10.19
C PRO A 21 -9.27 15.76 10.39
N VAL A 22 -10.28 15.21 11.09
CA VAL A 22 -10.37 13.76 11.31
C VAL A 22 -10.49 13.04 9.97
N LEU A 23 -11.40 13.47 9.11
CA LEU A 23 -11.58 12.88 7.79
C LEU A 23 -10.34 13.08 6.91
N SER A 24 -9.76 14.28 6.89
CA SER A 24 -8.60 14.57 6.05
C SER A 24 -7.37 13.78 6.49
N MET A 25 -7.14 13.59 7.80
CA MET A 25 -6.03 12.77 8.27
C MET A 25 -6.19 11.30 7.88
N ASN A 26 -7.40 10.73 7.99
CA ASN A 26 -7.64 9.36 7.53
C ASN A 26 -7.36 9.21 6.02
N ILE A 27 -7.77 10.20 5.21
CA ILE A 27 -7.50 10.20 3.77
C ILE A 27 -6.00 10.30 3.50
N LEU A 28 -5.27 11.16 4.23
CA LEU A 28 -3.83 11.29 4.06
C LEU A 28 -3.10 9.97 4.31
N PHE A 29 -3.48 9.24 5.37
CA PHE A 29 -2.90 7.91 5.65
C PHE A 29 -3.23 6.87 4.58
N LEU A 30 -4.42 6.93 3.98
CA LEU A 30 -4.81 6.01 2.90
C LEU A 30 -4.09 6.30 1.57
N VAL A 31 -3.79 7.58 1.29
CA VAL A 31 -3.21 8.00 0.01
C VAL A 31 -1.68 8.00 0.05
N HIS A 32 -1.06 8.19 1.22
CA HIS A 32 0.40 8.21 1.39
C HIS A 32 0.94 6.88 1.93
N ILE A 33 0.43 5.76 1.40
CA ILE A 33 1.03 4.45 1.63
C ILE A 33 2.19 4.32 0.64
N PRO A 34 3.38 3.86 1.07
CA PRO A 34 4.47 3.58 0.14
C PRO A 34 4.08 2.53 -0.90
N ASN A 35 4.78 2.53 -2.03
CA ASN A 35 4.64 1.47 -3.03
C ASN A 35 4.82 0.11 -2.36
N HIS A 36 3.95 -0.83 -2.72
CA HIS A 36 3.92 -2.15 -2.11
C HIS A 36 3.55 -3.22 -3.13
N TRP A 37 3.96 -4.45 -2.83
CA TRP A 37 3.62 -5.63 -3.61
C TRP A 37 3.32 -6.79 -2.66
N CYS A 38 2.77 -7.89 -3.16
CA CYS A 38 2.48 -9.04 -2.32
C CYS A 38 3.76 -9.60 -1.68
N HIS A 39 3.71 -9.91 -0.39
CA HIS A 39 4.80 -10.61 0.28
C HIS A 39 4.82 -12.08 -0.11
N ILE A 40 5.95 -12.56 -0.62
CA ILE A 40 6.10 -13.96 -1.05
C ILE A 40 7.28 -14.56 -0.29
N PRO A 41 7.03 -15.45 0.69
CA PRO A 41 8.06 -15.91 1.62
C PRO A 41 9.20 -16.65 0.93
N GLU A 42 8.92 -17.36 -0.17
CA GLU A 42 9.91 -18.07 -0.98
C GLU A 42 10.91 -17.11 -1.63
N MET A 43 10.47 -15.91 -2.00
CA MET A 43 11.33 -14.87 -2.53
C MET A 43 12.05 -14.09 -1.43
N ALA A 44 11.42 -13.88 -0.29
CA ALA A 44 12.08 -13.27 0.86
C ALA A 44 13.25 -14.13 1.37
N ALA A 45 13.14 -15.46 1.24
CA ALA A 45 14.24 -16.39 1.51
C ALA A 45 15.29 -16.44 0.38
N SER A 46 14.98 -15.90 -0.80
CA SER A 46 15.91 -15.80 -1.93
C SER A 46 16.84 -14.59 -1.79
N ASN A 47 17.98 -14.62 -2.48
CA ASN A 47 18.99 -13.54 -2.43
C ASN A 47 18.64 -12.36 -3.37
N LEU A 48 17.36 -12.18 -3.72
CA LEU A 48 16.88 -11.10 -4.61
C LEU A 48 16.74 -9.79 -3.83
N SER A 49 17.21 -8.68 -4.42
CA SER A 49 16.99 -7.35 -3.84
C SER A 49 15.52 -6.96 -3.89
N ALA A 50 15.07 -6.12 -2.96
CA ALA A 50 13.69 -5.62 -2.92
C ALA A 50 13.27 -4.96 -4.25
N SER A 51 14.16 -4.19 -4.87
CA SER A 51 13.92 -3.55 -6.18
C SER A 51 13.70 -4.55 -7.33
N ALA A 52 14.36 -5.71 -7.28
CA ALA A 52 14.17 -6.76 -8.28
C ALA A 52 12.81 -7.45 -8.07
N GLN A 53 12.41 -7.67 -6.82
CA GLN A 53 11.09 -8.21 -6.49
C GLN A 53 9.98 -7.25 -6.95
N GLU A 54 10.14 -5.96 -6.71
CA GLU A 54 9.23 -4.92 -7.18
C GLU A 54 9.14 -4.89 -8.71
N THR A 55 10.25 -4.97 -9.44
CA THR A 55 10.20 -4.95 -10.91
C THR A 55 9.48 -6.17 -11.50
N LEU A 56 9.55 -7.31 -10.81
CA LEU A 56 8.96 -8.56 -11.28
C LEU A 56 7.49 -8.72 -10.87
N PHE A 57 7.11 -8.22 -9.70
CA PHE A 57 5.80 -8.47 -9.07
C PHE A 57 5.04 -7.20 -8.70
N GLY A 58 5.69 -6.03 -8.75
CA GLY A 58 5.05 -4.72 -8.71
C GLY A 58 4.39 -4.45 -10.06
N HIS A 59 3.09 -4.66 -10.09
CA HIS A 59 2.30 -4.56 -11.32
C HIS A 59 1.72 -3.15 -11.44
N ASP A 60 1.88 -2.49 -12.61
CA ASP A 60 1.26 -1.18 -12.91
C ASP A 60 -0.28 -1.14 -12.74
N LYS A 61 -0.94 -2.31 -12.58
CA LYS A 61 -2.40 -2.44 -12.61
C LYS A 61 -3.03 -2.76 -11.25
N SER A 62 -2.28 -3.24 -10.25
CA SER A 62 -2.80 -3.45 -8.88
C SER A 62 -1.77 -4.12 -7.96
N ASP A 63 -1.45 -3.46 -6.85
CA ASP A 63 -0.56 -3.97 -5.77
C ASP A 63 -1.18 -5.12 -4.94
N CYS A 64 -2.44 -5.46 -5.20
CA CYS A 64 -3.24 -6.41 -4.42
C CYS A 64 -3.21 -7.85 -4.94
N PHE A 65 -2.57 -8.10 -6.07
CA PHE A 65 -2.58 -9.41 -6.73
C PHE A 65 -1.16 -9.90 -7.00
N MET A 66 -0.97 -11.21 -6.91
CA MET A 66 0.25 -11.92 -7.28
C MET A 66 -0.03 -12.92 -8.39
N TYR A 67 1.03 -13.47 -8.97
CA TYR A 67 0.92 -14.53 -9.98
C TYR A 67 0.66 -15.90 -9.33
N ASP A 68 -0.25 -16.68 -9.91
CA ASP A 68 -0.48 -18.07 -9.51
C ASP A 68 0.65 -18.97 -10.01
N LEU A 69 1.75 -19.01 -9.26
CA LEU A 69 2.96 -19.75 -9.60
C LEU A 69 3.44 -20.57 -8.40
N ASN A 70 4.09 -21.70 -8.70
CA ASN A 70 4.91 -22.35 -7.69
C ASN A 70 6.24 -21.58 -7.52
N TYR A 71 6.24 -20.62 -6.59
CA TYR A 71 7.38 -19.75 -6.32
C TYR A 71 8.65 -20.48 -5.89
N THR A 72 8.52 -21.63 -5.21
CA THR A 72 9.67 -22.44 -4.80
C THR A 72 10.45 -22.93 -6.01
N ASP A 73 9.75 -23.49 -7.01
CA ASP A 73 10.37 -24.02 -8.22
C ASP A 73 10.87 -22.89 -9.12
N TRP A 74 10.11 -21.78 -9.19
CA TRP A 74 10.46 -20.63 -10.01
C TRP A 74 11.77 -19.96 -9.56
N VAL A 75 11.96 -19.75 -8.25
CA VAL A 75 13.21 -19.20 -7.69
C VAL A 75 14.39 -20.14 -7.94
N GLN A 76 14.21 -21.46 -7.78
CA GLN A 76 15.28 -22.44 -8.00
C GLN A 76 15.69 -22.57 -9.46
N SER A 77 14.76 -22.34 -10.38
CA SER A 77 14.97 -22.53 -11.81
C SER A 77 15.63 -21.31 -12.50
N ASN A 78 15.95 -20.23 -11.76
CA ASN A 78 16.58 -19.00 -12.28
C ASN A 78 15.80 -18.36 -13.45
N HIS A 79 14.49 -18.62 -13.52
CA HIS A 79 13.63 -17.93 -14.48
C HIS A 79 13.39 -16.51 -13.96
N TYR A 80 13.87 -15.50 -14.68
CA TYR A 80 13.63 -14.08 -14.35
C TYR A 80 12.46 -13.48 -15.14
N ARG A 81 11.64 -14.35 -15.76
CA ARG A 81 10.46 -13.95 -16.54
C ARG A 81 9.26 -14.76 -16.11
N ILE A 82 8.16 -14.06 -15.89
CA ILE A 82 6.85 -14.64 -15.65
C ILE A 82 6.25 -15.02 -17.02
N PRO A 83 5.68 -16.22 -17.17
CA PRO A 83 4.95 -16.59 -18.37
C PRO A 83 3.74 -15.67 -18.61
N ASP A 84 3.52 -15.25 -19.86
CA ASP A 84 2.48 -14.26 -20.20
C ASP A 84 1.04 -14.73 -19.88
N ASP A 85 0.80 -16.04 -19.80
CA ASP A 85 -0.53 -16.65 -19.53
C ASP A 85 -0.78 -16.95 -18.03
N THR A 86 0.05 -16.39 -17.14
CA THR A 86 -0.08 -16.66 -15.71
C THR A 86 -1.27 -15.90 -15.11
N ALA A 87 -2.17 -16.61 -14.43
CA ALA A 87 -3.32 -16.00 -13.77
C ALA A 87 -2.87 -15.14 -12.56
N LEU A 88 -3.66 -14.12 -12.24
CA LEU A 88 -3.48 -13.29 -11.06
C LEU A 88 -4.42 -13.75 -9.94
N ILE A 89 -3.88 -13.97 -8.75
CA ILE A 89 -4.61 -14.33 -7.53
C ILE A 89 -4.40 -13.26 -6.45
N PRO A 90 -5.33 -13.10 -5.48
CA PRO A 90 -5.16 -12.15 -4.39
C PRO A 90 -3.90 -12.43 -3.55
N CYS A 91 -3.31 -11.40 -2.93
CA CYS A 91 -2.21 -11.61 -2.00
C CYS A 91 -2.66 -12.42 -0.75
N ASP A 92 -1.98 -13.52 -0.44
CA ASP A 92 -2.30 -14.36 0.73
C ASP A 92 -1.43 -14.08 1.97
N ASN A 93 -0.20 -13.61 1.78
CA ASN A 93 0.79 -13.47 2.86
C ASN A 93 1.07 -12.00 3.25
N GLY A 94 0.15 -11.08 2.95
CA GLY A 94 0.30 -9.65 3.20
C GLY A 94 1.14 -8.93 2.16
N TRP A 95 1.75 -7.80 2.54
CA TRP A 95 2.45 -6.90 1.62
C TRP A 95 3.89 -6.62 2.06
N THR A 96 4.76 -6.44 1.08
CA THR A 96 6.12 -5.91 1.22
C THR A 96 6.12 -4.48 0.70
N TYR A 97 6.76 -3.57 1.43
CA TYR A 97 6.80 -2.15 1.11
C TYR A 97 8.19 -1.74 0.62
N GLU A 98 8.23 -0.80 -0.31
CA GLU A 98 9.47 -0.13 -0.68
C GLU A 98 9.95 0.73 0.49
N THR A 99 11.20 0.53 0.92
CA THR A 99 11.79 1.26 2.06
C THR A 99 12.64 2.46 1.65
N ALA A 100 12.89 2.68 0.36
CA ALA A 100 13.83 3.69 -0.12
C ALA A 100 13.40 5.13 0.23
N HIS A 101 12.10 5.42 0.10
CA HIS A 101 11.50 6.72 0.42
C HIS A 101 10.53 6.64 1.59
N PHE A 102 10.71 5.65 2.48
CA PHE A 102 9.77 5.41 3.58
C PHE A 102 9.63 6.65 4.47
N ASP A 103 10.72 7.34 4.80
CA ASP A 103 10.78 8.56 5.63
C ASP A 103 10.08 9.79 5.01
N GLU A 104 9.70 9.70 3.75
CA GLU A 104 8.98 10.75 3.00
C GLU A 104 7.46 10.51 2.99
N THR A 105 7.00 9.33 3.41
CA THR A 105 5.57 8.97 3.45
C THR A 105 4.90 9.37 4.77
N ALA A 106 3.59 9.63 4.73
CA ALA A 106 2.83 9.92 5.95
C ALA A 106 2.71 8.70 6.89
N ALA A 107 2.95 7.49 6.39
CA ALA A 107 2.91 6.26 7.19
C ALA A 107 4.11 6.11 8.15
N SER A 108 5.21 6.84 7.93
CA SER A 108 6.44 6.74 8.73
C SER A 108 6.66 7.89 9.72
N LYS A 109 5.90 8.99 9.62
CA LYS A 109 6.06 10.21 10.42
C LYS A 109 4.91 10.50 11.36
#